data_AF-A0A371C1A7-F1
#
_entry.id   AF-A0A371C1A7-F1
#
_cell.length_a   1.000
_cell.length_b   1.000
_cell.length_c   1.000
_cell.angle_alpha   90.00
_cell.angle_beta   90.00
_cell.angle_gamma   90.00
#
_symmetry.space_group_name_H-M   'P 1'
#
loop_
_entity.id
_entity.type
_entity.pdbx_description
1 polymer ?
#
loop_
_entity_poly.entity_id
_entity_poly.type
_entity_poly.pdbx_seq_one_letter_code
_entity_poly.pdbx_strand_id
1 'polypeptide(L)'
;MKLHTVTSLGEFDKVLKSELVIVDFFAEWCGPCKVISPFVETLQSDYNQVLFAKVDVDQGKDIAAKYTVSSMPTFVYFHKGKEVNRVVGADRAGITTGLDQLVSLNPAAVKSLPGAGGADSEDAGSTVNSADNSAIAAFVPKNMEILNSGIDFTSTEALNIANNGDVRNVLTNGLSGDQEFVSDTDSQMLLNVQLQNNAKIQTILLKKPAVSGDNQIPSHIKVWANHPNLSFDDTQSIEAQHVGDVVFDGEWAEIKLRYVRFQNVSTISMLIEGEDEDECTNLDRVVLIGSSGEARSGKLEKMQD
;
A
#
# COMPACT_ATOMS: atom_id res chain seq x y z
N MET A 1 22.28 -3.52 -18.99
CA MET A 1 23.51 -2.68 -18.92
C MET A 1 24.22 -3.09 -17.63
N LYS A 2 25.55 -3.23 -17.58
CA LYS A 2 26.21 -3.69 -16.34
C LYS A 2 26.27 -2.55 -15.32
N LEU A 3 25.76 -2.78 -14.10
CA LEU A 3 25.75 -1.79 -13.02
C LEU A 3 27.17 -1.32 -12.68
N HIS A 4 27.32 -0.02 -12.43
CA HIS A 4 28.61 0.58 -12.10
C HIS A 4 29.01 0.25 -10.66
N THR A 5 30.12 -0.47 -10.48
CA THR A 5 30.68 -0.80 -9.17
C THR A 5 31.60 0.32 -8.69
N VAL A 6 31.24 0.92 -7.57
CA VAL A 6 32.00 1.94 -6.86
C VAL A 6 32.98 1.27 -5.90
N THR A 7 34.25 1.67 -5.96
CA THR A 7 35.32 1.02 -5.19
C THR A 7 36.10 1.96 -4.27
N SER A 8 35.79 3.27 -4.29
CA SER A 8 36.49 4.27 -3.46
C SER A 8 35.55 5.37 -2.95
N LEU A 9 35.87 5.96 -1.79
CA LEU A 9 35.10 7.09 -1.22
C LEU A 9 34.97 8.27 -2.19
N GLY A 10 36.02 8.60 -2.95
CA GLY A 10 35.98 9.72 -3.89
C GLY A 10 35.06 9.48 -5.10
N GLU A 11 34.91 8.23 -5.52
CA GLU A 11 33.93 7.82 -6.54
C GLU A 11 32.51 7.81 -5.95
N PHE A 12 32.37 7.33 -4.71
CA PHE A 12 31.12 7.34 -3.98
C PHE A 12 30.58 8.76 -3.77
N ASP A 13 31.44 9.71 -3.39
CA ASP A 13 31.06 11.12 -3.23
C ASP A 13 30.63 11.76 -4.57
N LYS A 14 31.14 11.29 -5.71
CA LYS A 14 30.66 11.74 -7.03
C LYS A 14 29.28 11.17 -7.34
N VAL A 15 29.07 9.89 -7.05
CA VAL A 15 27.77 9.22 -7.22
C VAL A 15 26.69 9.96 -6.42
N LEU A 16 26.98 10.29 -5.16
CA LEU A 16 26.06 11.01 -4.28
C LEU A 16 25.74 12.46 -4.67
N LYS A 17 26.45 13.05 -5.65
CA LYS A 17 26.08 14.36 -6.22
C LYS A 17 24.86 14.29 -7.14
N SER A 18 24.50 13.09 -7.61
CA SER A 18 23.28 12.89 -8.38
C SER A 18 22.06 13.10 -7.48
N GLU A 19 20.94 13.51 -8.08
CA GLU A 19 19.77 13.93 -7.30
C GLU A 19 19.08 12.77 -6.59
N LEU A 20 18.96 11.62 -7.26
CA LEU A 20 18.40 10.38 -6.75
C LEU A 20 19.40 9.25 -6.98
N VAL A 21 19.77 8.54 -5.92
CA VAL A 21 20.75 7.45 -5.98
C VAL A 21 20.27 6.28 -5.14
N ILE A 22 20.42 5.07 -5.67
CA ILE A 22 20.38 3.82 -4.90
C ILE A 22 21.75 3.16 -4.93
N VAL A 23 22.20 2.68 -3.77
CA VAL A 23 23.45 1.94 -3.61
C VAL A 23 23.15 0.52 -3.12
N ASP A 24 23.51 -0.49 -3.90
CA ASP A 24 23.50 -1.91 -3.54
C ASP A 24 24.85 -2.32 -2.94
N PHE A 25 24.87 -2.55 -1.63
CA PHE A 25 26.00 -3.12 -0.92
C PHE A 25 25.94 -4.65 -0.98
N PHE A 26 26.88 -5.25 -1.70
CA PHE A 26 26.89 -6.68 -2.00
C PHE A 26 28.24 -7.33 -1.70
N ALA A 27 28.31 -8.66 -1.83
CA ALA A 27 29.56 -9.41 -1.84
C ALA A 27 29.52 -10.55 -2.88
N GLU A 28 30.66 -10.91 -3.47
CA GLU A 28 30.79 -12.00 -4.45
C GLU A 28 30.39 -13.38 -3.88
N TRP A 29 30.58 -13.59 -2.58
CA TRP A 29 30.25 -14.83 -1.88
C TRP A 29 28.81 -14.86 -1.33
N CYS A 30 28.06 -13.75 -1.45
CA CYS A 30 26.71 -13.63 -0.93
C CYS A 30 25.69 -14.28 -1.89
N GLY A 31 25.11 -15.41 -1.47
CA GLY A 31 24.08 -16.13 -2.23
C GLY A 31 22.83 -15.28 -2.54
N PRO A 32 22.19 -14.64 -1.53
CA PRO A 32 21.04 -13.76 -1.76
C PRO A 32 21.34 -12.59 -2.71
N CYS A 33 22.56 -12.05 -2.69
CA CYS A 33 22.99 -10.99 -3.59
C CYS A 33 22.95 -11.43 -5.06
N LYS A 34 23.34 -12.68 -5.35
CA LYS A 34 23.29 -13.24 -6.71
C LYS A 34 21.84 -13.43 -7.18
N VAL A 35 20.94 -13.81 -6.28
CA VAL A 35 19.52 -14.02 -6.57
C VAL A 35 18.82 -12.69 -6.90
N ILE A 36 19.17 -11.62 -6.18
CA ILE A 36 18.51 -10.32 -6.35
C ILE A 36 19.12 -9.45 -7.47
N SER A 37 20.40 -9.66 -7.83
CA SER A 37 21.08 -8.81 -8.83
C SER A 37 20.34 -8.69 -10.18
N PRO A 38 19.80 -9.77 -10.79
CA PRO A 38 19.07 -9.65 -12.05
C PRO A 38 17.83 -8.76 -11.96
N PHE A 39 17.14 -8.79 -10.80
CA PHE A 39 15.98 -7.94 -10.56
C PHE A 39 16.37 -6.46 -10.39
N VAL A 40 17.47 -6.18 -9.69
CA VAL A 40 17.97 -4.80 -9.57
C VAL A 40 18.40 -4.24 -10.94
N GLU A 41 18.94 -5.09 -11.81
CA GLU A 41 19.30 -4.71 -13.18
C GLU A 41 18.08 -4.39 -14.06
N THR A 42 16.93 -5.07 -13.88
CA THR A 42 15.71 -4.72 -14.59
C THR A 42 15.17 -3.37 -14.13
N LEU A 43 15.14 -3.13 -12.82
CA LEU A 43 14.68 -1.86 -12.23
C LEU A 43 15.49 -0.65 -12.72
N GLN A 44 16.78 -0.80 -13.03
CA GLN A 44 17.56 0.31 -13.58
C GLN A 44 16.95 0.87 -14.88
N SER A 45 16.30 0.03 -15.69
CA SER A 45 15.67 0.45 -16.94
C SER A 45 14.35 1.18 -16.69
N ASP A 46 13.62 0.77 -15.66
CA ASP A 46 12.32 1.31 -15.30
C ASP A 46 12.47 2.67 -14.56
N TYR A 47 13.56 2.85 -13.82
CA TYR A 47 13.85 4.05 -13.03
C TYR A 47 15.01 4.86 -13.62
N ASN A 48 14.86 5.32 -14.86
CA ASN A 48 15.91 6.03 -15.61
C ASN A 48 16.40 7.35 -14.96
N GLN A 49 15.59 7.92 -14.07
CA GLN A 49 15.87 9.14 -13.30
C GLN A 49 16.66 8.87 -12.01
N VAL A 50 16.84 7.60 -11.64
CA VAL A 50 17.60 7.16 -10.45
C VAL A 50 18.94 6.61 -10.91
N LEU A 51 20.02 7.06 -10.25
CA LEU A 51 21.34 6.49 -10.48
C LEU A 51 21.52 5.22 -9.61
N PHE A 52 21.78 4.09 -10.25
CA PHE A 52 22.09 2.84 -9.57
C PHE A 52 23.61 2.65 -9.48
N ALA A 53 24.10 2.41 -8.26
CA ALA A 53 25.50 2.08 -7.98
C ALA A 53 25.59 0.81 -7.13
N LYS A 54 26.70 0.09 -7.24
CA LYS A 54 27.00 -1.07 -6.37
C LYS A 54 28.28 -0.84 -5.59
N VAL A 55 28.35 -1.31 -4.36
CA VAL A 55 29.58 -1.34 -3.56
C VAL A 55 29.82 -2.78 -3.12
N ASP A 56 30.93 -3.36 -3.57
CA ASP A 56 31.41 -4.62 -3.00
C ASP A 56 31.97 -4.33 -1.62
N VAL A 57 31.37 -4.90 -0.57
CA VAL A 57 31.78 -4.63 0.82
C VAL A 57 33.20 -5.11 1.13
N ASP A 58 33.75 -6.05 0.35
CA ASP A 58 35.12 -6.51 0.51
C ASP A 58 36.14 -5.53 -0.11
N GLN A 59 35.73 -4.77 -1.12
CA GLN A 59 36.59 -3.80 -1.81
C GLN A 59 36.39 -2.37 -1.27
N GLY A 60 35.16 -1.98 -0.99
CA GLY A 60 34.76 -0.67 -0.45
C GLY A 60 34.52 -0.68 1.06
N LYS A 61 35.45 -1.27 1.84
CA LYS A 61 35.30 -1.49 3.30
C LYS A 61 35.06 -0.20 4.09
N ASP A 62 35.70 0.89 3.68
CA ASP A 62 35.54 2.22 4.27
C ASP A 62 34.14 2.81 4.03
N ILE A 63 33.60 2.63 2.82
CA ILE A 63 32.22 3.01 2.49
C ILE A 63 31.23 2.14 3.29
N ALA A 64 31.41 0.82 3.28
CA ALA A 64 30.54 -0.11 4.01
C ALA A 64 30.53 0.19 5.52
N ALA A 65 31.70 0.47 6.11
CA ALA A 65 31.81 0.87 7.50
C ALA A 65 31.13 2.22 7.79
N LYS A 66 31.33 3.23 6.92
CA LYS A 66 30.70 4.56 7.05
C LYS A 66 29.17 4.48 7.11
N TYR A 67 28.57 3.56 6.35
CA TYR A 67 27.11 3.35 6.32
C TYR A 67 26.62 2.21 7.22
N THR A 68 27.49 1.68 8.08
CA THR A 68 27.17 0.61 9.04
C THR A 68 26.53 -0.60 8.37
N VAL A 69 27.06 -1.01 7.21
CA VAL A 69 26.57 -2.20 6.51
C VAL A 69 27.12 -3.44 7.18
N SER A 70 26.23 -4.24 7.78
CA SER A 70 26.56 -5.48 8.49
C SER A 70 25.95 -6.72 7.85
N SER A 71 25.14 -6.57 6.81
CA SER A 71 24.43 -7.67 6.15
C SER A 71 24.28 -7.35 4.67
N MET A 72 24.44 -8.36 3.81
CA MET A 72 24.33 -8.20 2.37
C MET A 72 23.24 -9.13 1.81
N PRO A 73 22.47 -8.67 0.81
CA PRO A 73 22.53 -7.33 0.23
C PRO A 73 21.93 -6.27 1.17
N THR A 74 22.43 -5.05 1.14
CA THR A 74 21.78 -3.87 1.76
C THR A 74 21.68 -2.78 0.71
N PHE A 75 20.48 -2.25 0.53
CA PHE A 75 20.20 -1.16 -0.39
C PHE A 75 20.01 0.14 0.40
N VAL A 76 20.75 1.18 0.04
CA VAL A 76 20.64 2.50 0.69
C VAL A 76 20.25 3.55 -0.34
N TYR A 77 19.24 4.35 0.00
CA TYR A 77 18.64 5.35 -0.89
C TYR A 77 19.08 6.74 -0.49
N PHE A 78 19.53 7.52 -1.45
CA PHE A 78 20.01 8.87 -1.23
C PHE A 78 19.25 9.88 -2.09
N HIS A 79 18.72 10.92 -1.44
CA HIS A 79 18.22 12.12 -2.11
C HIS A 79 19.15 13.30 -1.79
N LYS A 80 19.73 13.91 -2.83
CA LYS A 80 20.67 15.04 -2.69
C LYS A 80 21.81 14.74 -1.71
N GLY A 81 22.37 13.53 -1.81
CA GLY A 81 23.48 13.05 -0.99
C GLY A 81 23.13 12.68 0.45
N LYS A 82 21.86 12.75 0.87
CA LYS A 82 21.40 12.34 2.20
C LYS A 82 20.69 11.01 2.13
N GLU A 83 20.99 10.10 3.05
CA GLU A 83 20.26 8.85 3.22
C GLU A 83 18.81 9.16 3.62
N VAL A 84 17.85 8.60 2.89
CA VAL A 84 16.40 8.79 3.11
C VAL A 84 15.67 7.49 3.39
N ASN A 85 16.22 6.35 2.97
CA ASN A 85 15.67 5.03 3.23
C ASN A 85 16.79 3.97 3.15
N ARG A 86 16.51 2.77 3.65
CA ARG A 86 17.36 1.59 3.64
C ARG A 86 16.53 0.31 3.64
N VAL A 87 16.96 -0.68 2.85
CA VAL A 87 16.40 -2.02 2.84
C VAL A 87 17.53 -3.02 3.06
N VAL A 88 17.34 -3.97 3.98
CA VAL A 88 18.31 -5.02 4.27
C VAL A 88 17.74 -6.36 3.81
N GLY A 89 18.53 -7.12 3.06
CA GLY A 89 18.14 -8.42 2.52
C GLY A 89 17.68 -8.36 1.06
N ALA A 90 17.49 -9.54 0.48
CA ALA A 90 17.03 -9.72 -0.89
C ALA A 90 15.49 -9.56 -0.98
N ASP A 91 15.00 -8.39 -0.57
CA ASP A 91 13.59 -8.05 -0.50
C ASP A 91 13.17 -7.26 -1.75
N ARG A 92 12.58 -7.95 -2.73
CA ARG A 92 12.17 -7.35 -4.02
C ARG A 92 11.15 -6.22 -3.84
N ALA A 93 10.16 -6.46 -2.98
CA ALA A 93 9.09 -5.51 -2.73
C ALA A 93 9.63 -4.27 -1.97
N GLY A 94 10.45 -4.50 -0.95
CA GLY A 94 11.13 -3.43 -0.22
C GLY A 94 12.03 -2.59 -1.14
N ILE A 95 12.77 -3.21 -2.07
CA ILE A 95 13.63 -2.49 -3.01
C ILE A 95 12.82 -1.58 -3.94
N THR A 96 11.74 -2.11 -4.50
CA THR A 96 10.86 -1.37 -5.42
C THR A 96 10.17 -0.23 -4.70
N THR A 97 9.60 -0.50 -3.52
CA THR A 97 8.96 0.50 -2.67
C THR A 97 9.94 1.62 -2.28
N GLY A 98 11.19 1.28 -1.96
CA GLY A 98 12.24 2.25 -1.66
C GLY A 98 12.58 3.16 -2.85
N LEU A 99 12.59 2.60 -4.08
CA LEU A 99 12.78 3.36 -5.32
C LEU A 99 11.61 4.31 -5.59
N ASP A 100 10.37 3.84 -5.43
CA ASP A 100 9.16 4.65 -5.61
C ASP A 100 9.13 5.84 -4.65
N GLN A 101 9.43 5.58 -3.37
CA GLN A 101 9.57 6.63 -2.37
C GLN A 101 10.69 7.60 -2.75
N LEU A 102 11.84 7.10 -3.18
CA LEU A 102 12.96 7.94 -3.58
C LEU A 102 12.59 8.88 -4.74
N VAL A 103 11.91 8.36 -5.78
CA VAL A 103 11.45 9.17 -6.92
C VAL A 103 10.43 10.23 -6.49
N SER A 104 9.53 9.91 -5.55
CA SER A 104 8.53 10.86 -5.06
C SER A 104 9.14 12.12 -4.40
N LEU A 105 10.38 12.02 -3.91
CA LEU A 105 11.11 13.16 -3.32
C LEU A 105 11.61 14.17 -4.37
N ASN A 106 11.52 13.85 -5.67
CA ASN A 106 11.81 14.78 -6.75
C ASN A 106 10.69 14.84 -7.81
N PRO A 107 9.61 15.59 -7.54
CA PRO A 107 8.44 15.68 -8.44
C PRO A 107 8.75 16.25 -9.83
N ALA A 108 9.88 16.93 -10.01
CA ALA A 108 10.29 17.52 -11.28
C ALA A 108 10.94 16.51 -12.25
N ALA A 109 11.33 15.32 -11.77
CA ALA A 109 11.97 14.28 -12.56
C ALA A 109 10.98 13.30 -13.23
N VAL A 110 9.67 13.48 -13.05
CA VAL A 110 8.64 12.56 -13.56
C VAL A 110 8.37 12.82 -15.04
N LYS A 111 9.12 12.15 -15.92
CA LYS A 111 8.74 11.91 -17.32
C LYS A 111 9.22 10.54 -17.79
N SER A 112 8.26 9.76 -18.31
CA SER A 112 8.31 8.45 -18.98
C SER A 112 8.60 7.19 -18.16
N LEU A 113 7.54 6.39 -17.91
CA LEU A 113 7.60 4.93 -17.93
C LEU A 113 6.57 4.39 -18.96
N PRO A 114 6.94 3.45 -19.84
CA PRO A 114 6.02 2.66 -20.66
C PRO A 114 5.95 1.18 -20.23
N GLY A 115 4.72 0.70 -19.98
CA GLY A 115 4.13 -0.59 -20.40
C GLY A 115 4.81 -1.96 -20.17
N ALA A 116 4.28 -2.70 -19.20
CA ALA A 116 3.86 -4.12 -19.18
C ALA A 116 4.81 -5.28 -19.57
N GLY A 117 4.94 -6.27 -18.65
CA GLY A 117 5.46 -7.60 -18.97
C GLY A 117 5.71 -8.56 -17.78
N GLY A 118 4.65 -9.04 -17.12
CA GLY A 118 4.44 -10.43 -16.63
C GLY A 118 5.37 -11.10 -15.59
N ALA A 119 4.70 -11.70 -14.58
CA ALA A 119 5.07 -12.83 -13.72
C ALA A 119 5.73 -12.55 -12.35
N ASP A 120 4.84 -12.58 -11.35
CA ASP A 120 4.99 -13.22 -10.03
C ASP A 120 6.03 -12.65 -9.07
N SER A 121 5.62 -11.69 -8.25
CA SER A 121 5.55 -11.83 -6.78
C SER A 121 5.23 -10.47 -6.15
N GLU A 122 4.07 -10.44 -5.52
CA GLU A 122 3.50 -9.39 -4.68
C GLU A 122 4.47 -8.95 -3.58
N ASP A 123 4.63 -7.65 -3.37
CA ASP A 123 4.12 -7.01 -2.15
C ASP A 123 4.07 -5.48 -2.32
N ALA A 124 3.08 -4.91 -1.65
CA ALA A 124 2.39 -3.67 -1.89
C ALA A 124 3.20 -2.42 -1.56
N GLY A 125 3.15 -1.43 -2.47
CA GLY A 125 3.88 -0.18 -2.34
C GLY A 125 3.31 0.97 -3.15
N SER A 126 2.01 1.26 -3.02
CA SER A 126 1.46 2.61 -3.26
C SER A 126 1.70 3.26 -4.65
N THR A 127 1.18 2.67 -5.74
CA THR A 127 0.81 3.45 -6.93
C THR A 127 -0.59 4.03 -6.76
N VAL A 128 -0.64 5.12 -6.00
CA VAL A 128 -1.79 6.01 -5.92
C VAL A 128 -2.27 6.37 -7.32
N ASN A 129 -3.48 5.93 -7.69
CA ASN A 129 -4.23 6.53 -8.78
C ASN A 129 -4.51 8.00 -8.40
N SER A 130 -3.68 8.93 -8.91
CA SER A 130 -3.74 10.36 -8.58
C SER A 130 -5.09 11.03 -8.88
N ALA A 131 -5.87 10.46 -9.81
CA ALA A 131 -7.24 10.88 -10.10
C ALA A 131 -8.21 10.51 -8.98
N ASP A 132 -8.14 9.28 -8.47
CA ASP A 132 -9.01 8.83 -7.38
C ASP A 132 -8.72 9.57 -6.07
N ASN A 133 -7.45 9.80 -5.73
CA ASN A 133 -7.14 10.57 -4.52
C ASN A 133 -7.66 12.02 -4.58
N SER A 134 -7.72 12.60 -5.77
CA SER A 134 -8.33 13.93 -5.97
C SER A 134 -9.85 13.88 -5.84
N ALA A 135 -10.51 12.81 -6.32
CA ALA A 135 -11.94 12.58 -6.14
C ALA A 135 -12.31 12.28 -4.68
N ILE A 136 -11.53 11.42 -4.01
CA ILE A 136 -11.68 11.04 -2.60
C ILE A 136 -11.49 12.26 -1.70
N ALA A 137 -10.60 13.20 -2.05
CA ALA A 137 -10.35 14.41 -1.26
C ALA A 137 -11.62 15.24 -1.00
N ALA A 138 -12.62 15.18 -1.91
CA ALA A 138 -13.92 15.83 -1.70
C ALA A 138 -14.74 15.20 -0.56
N PHE A 139 -14.54 13.91 -0.31
CA PHE A 139 -15.23 13.14 0.73
C PHE A 139 -14.48 13.12 2.07
N VAL A 140 -13.24 13.63 2.13
CA VAL A 140 -12.41 13.63 3.36
C VAL A 140 -12.57 14.97 4.08
N PRO A 141 -13.26 15.03 5.24
CA PRO A 141 -13.40 16.27 6.00
C PRO A 141 -12.05 16.76 6.53
N LYS A 142 -11.93 18.07 6.81
CA LYS A 142 -10.68 18.76 7.22
C LYS A 142 -9.92 18.18 8.42
N ASN A 143 -10.55 17.32 9.23
CA ASN A 143 -9.95 16.71 10.42
C ASN A 143 -9.91 15.17 10.32
N MET A 144 -9.99 14.64 9.10
CA MET A 144 -9.93 13.22 8.83
C MET A 144 -8.87 12.94 7.78
N GLU A 145 -8.50 11.67 7.69
CA GLU A 145 -7.54 11.13 6.76
C GLU A 145 -8.05 9.79 6.20
N ILE A 146 -7.42 9.35 5.12
CA ILE A 146 -7.60 8.00 4.59
C ILE A 146 -6.77 7.06 5.47
N LEU A 147 -7.41 6.02 5.99
CA LEU A 147 -6.82 5.10 6.97
C LEU A 147 -6.23 3.83 6.32
N ASN A 148 -6.44 3.63 5.02
CA ASN A 148 -6.05 2.42 4.31
C ASN A 148 -4.54 2.13 4.35
N SER A 149 -3.69 3.15 4.49
CA SER A 149 -2.24 2.95 4.67
C SER A 149 -1.88 2.27 6.00
N GLY A 150 -2.80 2.27 6.96
CA GLY A 150 -2.66 1.60 8.26
C GLY A 150 -3.27 0.20 8.29
N ILE A 151 -3.63 -0.40 7.15
CA ILE A 151 -4.14 -1.77 7.09
C ILE A 151 -3.00 -2.78 7.21
N ASP A 152 -3.21 -3.80 8.05
CA ASP A 152 -2.34 -4.98 8.13
C ASP A 152 -2.88 -6.07 7.20
N PHE A 153 -2.20 -6.25 6.06
CA PHE A 153 -2.57 -7.23 5.06
C PHE A 153 -2.13 -8.67 5.38
N THR A 154 -1.44 -8.91 6.51
CA THR A 154 -1.14 -10.27 6.95
C THR A 154 -2.35 -10.97 7.56
N SER A 155 -3.25 -10.18 8.14
CA SER A 155 -4.46 -10.65 8.84
C SER A 155 -5.76 -10.13 8.20
N THR A 156 -5.65 -9.41 7.08
CA THR A 156 -6.79 -8.95 6.30
C THR A 156 -7.14 -9.98 5.24
N GLU A 157 -8.41 -10.31 5.12
CA GLU A 157 -8.91 -11.30 4.16
C GLU A 157 -10.26 -10.87 3.56
N ALA A 158 -10.61 -11.49 2.44
CA ALA A 158 -11.93 -11.40 1.85
C ALA A 158 -12.46 -12.81 1.56
N LEU A 159 -13.74 -13.03 1.84
CA LEU A 159 -14.43 -14.30 1.64
C LEU A 159 -15.46 -14.19 0.52
N ASN A 160 -15.70 -15.32 -0.15
CA ASN A 160 -16.56 -15.47 -1.33
C ASN A 160 -16.13 -14.56 -2.50
N ILE A 161 -14.84 -14.52 -2.84
CA ILE A 161 -14.32 -13.73 -3.96
C ILE A 161 -13.87 -14.64 -5.10
N ALA A 162 -14.38 -14.38 -6.31
CA ALA A 162 -14.05 -15.12 -7.51
C ALA A 162 -12.59 -14.93 -7.94
N ASN A 163 -12.02 -15.92 -8.63
CA ASN A 163 -10.74 -15.84 -9.35
C ASN A 163 -9.54 -15.29 -8.54
N ASN A 164 -9.53 -15.49 -7.21
CA ASN A 164 -8.52 -14.93 -6.29
C ASN A 164 -8.41 -13.40 -6.35
N GLY A 165 -9.54 -12.69 -6.48
CA GLY A 165 -9.55 -11.22 -6.38
C GLY A 165 -8.79 -10.77 -5.12
N ASP A 166 -7.75 -9.97 -5.33
CA ASP A 166 -6.84 -9.58 -4.25
C ASP A 166 -7.42 -8.41 -3.44
N VAL A 167 -7.74 -8.70 -2.18
CA VAL A 167 -8.26 -7.72 -1.21
C VAL A 167 -7.31 -6.52 -1.04
N ARG A 168 -6.00 -6.70 -1.26
CA ARG A 168 -5.03 -5.60 -1.24
C ARG A 168 -5.33 -4.55 -2.31
N ASN A 169 -5.69 -4.96 -3.52
CA ASN A 169 -5.94 -4.02 -4.60
C ASN A 169 -7.16 -3.14 -4.29
N VAL A 170 -8.25 -3.76 -3.85
CA VAL A 170 -9.49 -3.06 -3.45
C VAL A 170 -9.28 -2.13 -2.25
N LEU A 171 -8.43 -2.51 -1.29
CA LEU A 171 -8.15 -1.70 -0.10
C LEU A 171 -6.98 -0.73 -0.26
N THR A 172 -6.30 -0.68 -1.40
CA THR A 172 -5.22 0.28 -1.64
C THR A 172 -5.64 1.31 -2.68
N ASN A 173 -5.41 1.02 -3.97
CA ASN A 173 -5.54 1.98 -5.06
C ASN A 173 -6.75 1.72 -5.97
N GLY A 174 -7.52 0.67 -5.70
CA GLY A 174 -8.55 0.17 -6.61
C GLY A 174 -7.97 -0.82 -7.61
N LEU A 175 -8.82 -1.28 -8.53
CA LEU A 175 -8.43 -2.26 -9.54
C LEU A 175 -7.80 -1.57 -10.75
N SER A 176 -6.90 -2.26 -11.43
CA SER A 176 -6.20 -1.76 -12.62
C SER A 176 -6.25 -2.78 -13.76
N GLY A 177 -6.36 -2.29 -15.00
CA GLY A 177 -6.45 -3.14 -16.17
C GLY A 177 -7.68 -4.06 -16.12
N ASP A 178 -7.44 -5.37 -16.25
CA ASP A 178 -8.48 -6.40 -16.29
C ASP A 178 -8.75 -7.03 -14.91
N GLN A 179 -8.29 -6.39 -13.83
CA GLN A 179 -8.55 -6.87 -12.46
C GLN A 179 -10.02 -6.68 -12.09
N GLU A 180 -10.61 -7.70 -11.47
CA GLU A 180 -11.98 -7.67 -10.98
C GLU A 180 -12.02 -8.16 -9.53
N PHE A 181 -12.95 -7.61 -8.74
CA PHE A 181 -13.22 -8.08 -7.38
C PHE A 181 -14.72 -8.32 -7.25
N VAL A 182 -15.07 -9.57 -7.54
CA VAL A 182 -16.44 -10.04 -7.75
C VAL A 182 -16.72 -11.15 -6.76
N SER A 183 -17.94 -11.21 -6.23
CA SER A 183 -18.34 -12.34 -5.42
C SER A 183 -18.44 -13.64 -6.23
N ASP A 184 -18.10 -14.79 -5.64
CA ASP A 184 -17.94 -16.05 -6.40
C ASP A 184 -19.28 -16.77 -6.63
N THR A 185 -20.00 -17.06 -5.54
CA THR A 185 -21.18 -17.95 -5.61
C THR A 185 -22.51 -17.22 -5.67
N ASP A 186 -22.62 -16.09 -4.97
CA ASP A 186 -23.87 -15.34 -4.77
C ASP A 186 -23.56 -13.84 -4.65
N SER A 187 -24.56 -13.04 -4.27
CA SER A 187 -24.44 -11.58 -4.15
C SER A 187 -23.55 -11.05 -3.03
N GLN A 188 -23.10 -11.89 -2.09
CA GLN A 188 -22.48 -11.44 -0.86
C GLN A 188 -20.96 -11.60 -0.87
N MET A 189 -20.24 -10.61 -0.35
CA MET A 189 -18.81 -10.72 -0.06
C MET A 189 -18.52 -10.19 1.34
N LEU A 190 -17.55 -10.81 2.03
CA LEU A 190 -17.19 -10.44 3.40
C LEU A 190 -15.73 -10.05 3.48
N LEU A 191 -15.45 -8.80 3.83
CA LEU A 191 -14.10 -8.27 3.99
C LEU A 191 -13.80 -8.14 5.48
N ASN A 192 -12.79 -8.85 5.97
CA ASN A 192 -12.27 -8.75 7.33
C ASN A 192 -10.96 -7.94 7.29
N VAL A 193 -11.00 -6.69 7.77
CA VAL A 193 -9.85 -5.76 7.70
C VAL A 193 -9.23 -5.54 9.08
N GLN A 194 -7.93 -5.79 9.18
CA GLN A 194 -7.13 -5.51 10.37
C GLN A 194 -6.40 -4.18 10.21
N LEU A 195 -6.43 -3.34 11.25
CA LEU A 195 -5.63 -2.11 11.32
C LEU A 195 -4.38 -2.33 12.19
N GLN A 196 -3.26 -1.73 11.79
CA GLN A 196 -2.00 -1.72 12.55
C GLN A 196 -2.12 -0.95 13.86
N ASN A 197 -2.90 0.13 13.84
CA ASN A 197 -3.18 0.96 15.01
C ASN A 197 -4.68 1.18 15.11
N ASN A 198 -5.19 1.30 16.34
CA ASN A 198 -6.59 1.61 16.55
C ASN A 198 -6.94 2.96 15.91
N ALA A 199 -8.08 3.02 15.24
CA ALA A 199 -8.56 4.23 14.59
C ALA A 199 -10.00 4.57 14.99
N LYS A 200 -10.36 5.83 14.77
CA LYS A 200 -11.76 6.27 14.73
C LYS A 200 -12.20 6.23 13.28
N ILE A 201 -13.18 5.42 12.94
CA ILE A 201 -13.70 5.33 11.55
C ILE A 201 -15.05 6.04 11.50
N GLN A 202 -15.23 6.90 10.52
CA GLN A 202 -16.43 7.73 10.39
C GLN A 202 -17.15 7.50 9.06
N THR A 203 -16.39 7.28 8.00
CA THR A 203 -16.95 7.06 6.66
C THR A 203 -16.25 5.88 6.02
N ILE A 204 -17.04 5.04 5.34
CA ILE A 204 -16.55 4.07 4.37
C ILE A 204 -16.98 4.58 3.00
N LEU A 205 -16.06 4.61 2.04
CA LEU A 205 -16.41 4.82 0.63
C LEU A 205 -16.30 3.51 -0.12
N LEU A 206 -17.28 3.25 -0.96
CA LEU A 206 -17.23 2.19 -1.97
C LEU A 206 -17.15 2.84 -3.34
N LYS A 207 -16.22 2.37 -4.19
CA LYS A 207 -16.18 2.71 -5.61
C LYS A 207 -16.73 1.56 -6.43
N LYS A 208 -17.61 1.85 -7.36
CA LYS A 208 -18.11 0.85 -8.31
C LYS A 208 -17.11 0.65 -9.46
N PRO A 209 -17.12 -0.51 -10.15
CA PRO A 209 -16.31 -0.75 -11.33
C PRO A 209 -16.51 0.31 -12.41
N ALA A 210 -15.43 0.67 -13.12
CA ALA A 210 -15.49 1.66 -14.21
C ALA A 210 -16.26 1.15 -15.43
N VAL A 211 -16.28 -0.16 -15.66
CA VAL A 211 -17.02 -0.82 -16.72
C VAL A 211 -18.18 -1.58 -16.10
N SER A 212 -19.40 -1.32 -16.57
CA SER A 212 -20.57 -2.15 -16.24
C SER A 212 -20.41 -3.50 -16.95
N GLY A 213 -19.99 -4.52 -16.20
CA GLY A 213 -20.06 -5.92 -16.63
C GLY A 213 -21.46 -6.50 -16.40
N ASP A 214 -21.57 -7.83 -16.49
CA ASP A 214 -22.81 -8.56 -16.19
C ASP A 214 -23.11 -8.64 -14.67
N ASN A 215 -22.13 -8.31 -13.84
CA ASN A 215 -22.25 -8.34 -12.39
C ASN A 215 -22.91 -7.06 -11.86
N GLN A 216 -23.77 -7.22 -10.85
CA GLN A 216 -24.39 -6.10 -10.15
C GLN A 216 -23.38 -5.33 -9.28
N ILE A 217 -23.79 -4.17 -8.77
CA ILE A 217 -23.02 -3.37 -7.83
C ILE A 217 -23.62 -3.50 -6.41
N PRO A 218 -22.86 -3.19 -5.35
CA PRO A 218 -23.39 -3.25 -3.99
C PRO A 218 -24.63 -2.39 -3.79
N SER A 219 -25.62 -2.92 -3.10
CA SER A 219 -26.85 -2.21 -2.71
C SER A 219 -27.05 -2.16 -1.20
N HIS A 220 -26.42 -3.06 -0.44
CA HIS A 220 -26.49 -3.09 1.02
C HIS A 220 -25.13 -3.33 1.66
N ILE A 221 -24.95 -2.84 2.89
CA ILE A 221 -23.76 -3.08 3.70
C ILE A 221 -24.11 -3.28 5.17
N LYS A 222 -23.46 -4.26 5.80
CA LYS A 222 -23.40 -4.44 7.24
C LYS A 222 -21.96 -4.30 7.72
N VAL A 223 -21.74 -3.61 8.84
CA VAL A 223 -20.39 -3.30 9.34
C VAL A 223 -20.27 -3.65 10.81
N TRP A 224 -19.23 -4.42 11.13
CA TRP A 224 -18.82 -4.75 12.47
C TRP A 224 -17.48 -4.14 12.82
N ALA A 225 -17.32 -3.68 14.05
CA ALA A 225 -16.03 -3.23 14.59
C ALA A 225 -15.56 -4.16 15.71
N ASN A 226 -14.27 -4.47 15.72
CA ASN A 226 -13.59 -5.29 16.73
C ASN A 226 -14.07 -6.75 16.79
N HIS A 227 -14.49 -7.29 15.65
CA HIS A 227 -14.79 -8.71 15.46
C HIS A 227 -13.88 -9.26 14.35
N PRO A 228 -12.67 -9.76 14.67
CA PRO A 228 -11.78 -10.33 13.66
C PRO A 228 -12.36 -11.65 13.10
N ASN A 229 -12.03 -11.94 11.83
CA ASN A 229 -12.30 -13.24 11.18
C ASN A 229 -13.78 -13.64 11.21
N LEU A 230 -14.67 -12.69 10.94
CA LEU A 230 -16.10 -12.94 10.87
C LEU A 230 -16.39 -13.90 9.71
N SER A 231 -17.23 -14.91 9.96
CA SER A 231 -17.77 -15.80 8.94
C SER A 231 -19.19 -15.41 8.55
N PHE A 232 -19.72 -15.96 7.46
CA PHE A 232 -21.12 -15.72 7.06
C PHE A 232 -22.15 -16.23 8.08
N ASP A 233 -21.84 -17.25 8.88
CA ASP A 233 -22.72 -17.71 9.96
C ASP A 233 -22.73 -16.70 11.13
N ASP A 234 -21.58 -16.09 11.40
CA ASP A 234 -21.44 -15.05 12.42
C ASP A 234 -22.19 -13.78 12.02
N THR A 235 -22.21 -13.39 10.74
CA THR A 235 -22.93 -12.19 10.28
C THR A 235 -24.45 -12.29 10.47
N GLN A 236 -24.98 -13.52 10.50
CA GLN A 236 -26.40 -13.78 10.79
C GLN A 236 -26.71 -13.73 12.29
N SER A 237 -25.72 -14.06 13.12
CA SER A 237 -25.89 -14.24 14.56
C SER A 237 -25.47 -13.03 15.39
N ILE A 238 -24.52 -12.24 14.90
CA ILE A 238 -23.94 -11.08 15.57
C ILE A 238 -24.55 -9.81 14.96
N GLU A 239 -25.22 -9.00 15.78
CA GLU A 239 -25.79 -7.73 15.33
C GLU A 239 -24.69 -6.75 14.88
N ALA A 240 -24.81 -6.24 13.66
CA ALA A 240 -23.89 -5.26 13.11
C ALA A 240 -23.99 -3.90 13.82
N GLN A 241 -22.87 -3.24 14.08
CA GLN A 241 -22.88 -1.88 14.61
C GLN A 241 -23.48 -0.85 13.62
N HIS A 242 -23.42 -1.15 12.31
CA HIS A 242 -24.06 -0.40 11.24
C HIS A 242 -24.70 -1.35 10.21
N VAL A 243 -25.90 -0.99 9.75
CA VAL A 243 -26.61 -1.61 8.63
C VAL A 243 -27.19 -0.46 7.80
N GLY A 244 -27.05 -0.51 6.49
CA GLY A 244 -27.61 0.51 5.62
C GLY A 244 -27.52 0.18 4.14
N ASP A 245 -28.23 0.97 3.35
CA ASP A 245 -28.24 0.87 1.89
C ASP A 245 -26.98 1.56 1.31
N VAL A 246 -26.49 1.02 0.21
CA VAL A 246 -25.39 1.57 -0.58
C VAL A 246 -25.97 2.31 -1.78
N VAL A 247 -25.83 3.63 -1.78
CA VAL A 247 -26.33 4.49 -2.86
C VAL A 247 -25.15 5.21 -3.50
N PHE A 248 -24.90 4.92 -4.78
CA PHE A 248 -23.81 5.54 -5.54
C PHE A 248 -24.24 6.90 -6.12
N ASP A 249 -23.45 7.94 -5.84
CA ASP A 249 -23.48 9.24 -6.52
C ASP A 249 -22.25 9.36 -7.43
N GLY A 250 -22.46 9.23 -8.74
CA GLY A 250 -21.38 9.04 -9.69
C GLY A 250 -20.71 7.68 -9.51
N GLU A 251 -19.41 7.66 -9.24
CA GLU A 251 -18.60 6.44 -9.07
C GLU A 251 -18.54 5.95 -7.62
N TRP A 252 -18.92 6.79 -6.66
CA TRP A 252 -18.68 6.56 -5.24
C TRP A 252 -19.99 6.50 -4.45
N ALA A 253 -20.05 5.59 -3.48
CA ALA A 253 -21.06 5.59 -2.43
C ALA A 253 -20.42 6.01 -1.10
N GLU A 254 -21.07 6.91 -0.37
CA GLU A 254 -20.61 7.40 0.94
C GLU A 254 -21.44 6.78 2.07
N ILE A 255 -20.81 5.91 2.86
CA ILE A 255 -21.44 5.24 4.00
C ILE A 255 -21.00 5.93 5.29
N LYS A 256 -21.89 6.74 5.85
CA LYS A 256 -21.66 7.45 7.12
C LYS A 256 -21.92 6.54 8.31
N LEU A 257 -20.85 6.15 8.98
CA LEU A 257 -20.94 5.37 10.21
C LEU A 257 -21.35 6.25 11.38
N ARG A 258 -22.07 5.65 12.33
CA ARG A 258 -22.38 6.31 13.60
C ARG A 258 -21.10 6.35 14.45
N TYR A 259 -20.36 7.45 14.38
CA TYR A 259 -19.02 7.59 14.97
C TYR A 259 -18.89 7.14 16.43
N VAL A 260 -19.93 7.29 17.26
CA VAL A 260 -19.91 6.85 18.68
C VAL A 260 -19.69 5.34 18.84
N ARG A 261 -20.01 4.53 17.83
CA ARG A 261 -19.77 3.07 17.83
C ARG A 261 -18.41 2.67 17.26
N PHE A 262 -17.72 3.59 16.59
CA PHE A 262 -16.49 3.34 15.82
C PHE A 262 -15.34 4.24 16.29
N GLN A 263 -15.20 4.45 17.61
CA GLN A 263 -14.17 5.34 18.19
C GLN A 263 -12.81 4.67 18.46
N ASN A 264 -12.76 3.33 18.50
CA ASN A 264 -11.56 2.59 18.85
C ASN A 264 -11.61 1.25 18.11
N VAL A 265 -11.34 1.31 16.82
CA VAL A 265 -11.48 0.20 15.88
C VAL A 265 -10.09 -0.36 15.60
N SER A 266 -9.84 -1.60 16.00
CA SER A 266 -8.65 -2.37 15.61
C SER A 266 -8.95 -3.28 14.42
N THR A 267 -10.19 -3.78 14.31
CA THR A 267 -10.67 -4.55 13.16
C THR A 267 -12.00 -4.03 12.67
N ILE A 268 -12.22 -4.09 11.37
CA ILE A 268 -13.49 -3.74 10.75
C ILE A 268 -13.88 -4.81 9.73
N SER A 269 -15.05 -5.42 9.94
CA SER A 269 -15.61 -6.42 9.02
C SER A 269 -16.79 -5.82 8.29
N MET A 270 -16.86 -6.04 6.99
CA MET A 270 -17.88 -5.48 6.09
C MET A 270 -18.48 -6.62 5.27
N LEU A 271 -19.78 -6.89 5.48
CA LEU A 271 -20.56 -7.71 4.57
C LEU A 271 -21.18 -6.76 3.55
N ILE A 272 -20.81 -6.93 2.28
CA ILE A 272 -21.25 -6.12 1.15
C ILE A 272 -22.11 -7.01 0.27
N GLU A 273 -23.31 -6.55 -0.07
CA GLU A 273 -24.34 -7.38 -0.70
C GLU A 273 -24.97 -6.63 -1.89
N GLY A 274 -25.27 -7.38 -2.94
CA GLY A 274 -26.07 -6.92 -4.08
C GLY A 274 -27.57 -6.95 -3.78
N GLU A 275 -28.39 -6.49 -4.72
CA GLU A 275 -29.86 -6.52 -4.62
C GLU A 275 -30.43 -7.88 -5.02
N ASP A 276 -29.92 -8.48 -6.10
CA ASP A 276 -30.35 -9.80 -6.56
C ASP A 276 -29.49 -10.89 -5.92
N GLU A 277 -30.05 -11.73 -5.06
CA GLU A 277 -29.28 -12.76 -4.33
C GLU A 277 -28.60 -13.77 -5.25
N ASP A 278 -29.13 -13.98 -6.45
CA ASP A 278 -28.65 -14.96 -7.44
C ASP A 278 -27.57 -14.38 -8.39
N GLU A 279 -27.29 -13.07 -8.33
CA GLU A 279 -26.26 -12.41 -9.15
C GLU A 279 -25.00 -12.08 -8.36
N CYS A 280 -23.83 -12.18 -9.00
CA CYS A 280 -22.57 -11.79 -8.39
C CYS A 280 -22.42 -10.26 -8.30
N THR A 281 -21.84 -9.77 -7.21
CA THR A 281 -21.61 -8.35 -6.92
C THR A 281 -20.16 -7.98 -7.21
N ASN A 282 -19.93 -6.86 -7.89
CA ASN A 282 -18.59 -6.36 -8.25
C ASN A 282 -18.28 -5.01 -7.58
N LEU A 283 -17.04 -4.85 -7.12
CA LEU A 283 -16.57 -3.69 -6.37
C LEU A 283 -15.16 -3.28 -6.84
N ASP A 284 -14.91 -1.99 -7.02
CA ASP A 284 -13.57 -1.51 -7.42
C ASP A 284 -12.70 -1.20 -6.22
N ARG A 285 -13.24 -0.48 -5.23
CA ARG A 285 -12.43 0.07 -4.14
C ARG A 285 -13.19 0.27 -2.86
N VAL A 286 -12.50 0.09 -1.74
CA VAL A 286 -12.99 0.41 -0.39
C VAL A 286 -12.02 1.38 0.27
N VAL A 287 -12.54 2.52 0.75
CA VAL A 287 -11.75 3.54 1.45
C VAL A 287 -12.30 3.75 2.85
N LEU A 288 -11.43 3.64 3.86
CA LEU A 288 -11.73 3.93 5.24
C LEU A 288 -11.30 5.37 5.54
N ILE A 289 -12.24 6.21 6.02
CA ILE A 289 -11.97 7.60 6.37
C ILE A 289 -12.24 7.82 7.85
N GLY A 290 -11.31 8.49 8.51
CA GLY A 290 -11.44 8.78 9.93
C GLY A 290 -10.20 9.44 10.51
N SER A 291 -9.83 9.09 11.73
CA SER A 291 -8.61 9.62 12.36
C SER A 291 -7.84 8.51 13.07
N SER A 292 -6.55 8.41 12.82
CA SER A 292 -5.64 7.53 13.55
C SER A 292 -5.66 7.85 15.06
N GLY A 293 -5.60 6.81 15.88
CA GLY A 293 -5.71 6.89 17.34
C GLY A 293 -4.44 7.34 18.05
N GLU A 294 -3.47 7.97 17.37
CA GLU A 294 -2.28 8.48 18.05
C GLU A 294 -2.69 9.50 19.12
N ALA A 295 -2.44 9.14 20.38
CA ALA A 295 -2.47 10.07 21.49
C ALA A 295 -1.51 11.21 21.12
N ARG A 296 -2.06 12.39 20.82
CA ARG A 296 -1.26 13.63 20.81
C ARG A 296 -0.45 13.62 22.09
N SER A 297 0.87 13.43 21.99
CA SER A 297 1.77 13.69 23.10
C SER A 297 1.68 15.21 23.33
N GLY A 298 0.75 15.59 24.19
CA GLY A 298 0.61 16.94 24.67
C GLY A 298 1.90 17.27 25.39
N LYS A 299 2.77 18.02 24.72
CA LYS A 299 3.91 18.68 25.35
C LYS A 299 3.30 19.63 26.39
N LEU A 300 3.27 19.18 27.64
CA LEU A 300 2.96 20.02 28.80
C LEU A 300 4.08 21.07 28.85
N GLU A 301 3.84 22.24 28.29
CA GLU A 301 4.61 23.43 28.64
C GLU A 301 4.29 23.75 30.09
N LYS A 302 5.27 23.47 30.97
CA LYS A 302 5.27 24.02 32.31
C LYS A 302 5.33 25.55 32.17
N MET A 303 4.22 26.22 32.47
CA MET A 303 4.25 27.61 32.90
C MET A 303 5.07 27.65 34.20
N GLN A 304 6.22 28.31 34.15
CA GLN A 304 6.95 28.71 35.35
C GLN A 304 6.27 29.96 35.90
N ASP A 305 5.80 29.86 37.15
CA ASP A 305 5.45 31.01 38.00
C ASP A 305 6.71 31.76 38.46
#